data_AF-A0A1M7QDZ7-F1
#
_entry.id   AF-A0A1M7QDZ7-F1
#
_cell.length_a   1.000
_cell.length_b   1.000
_cell.length_c   1.000
_cell.angle_alpha   90.00
_cell.angle_beta   90.00
_cell.angle_gamma   90.00
#
_symmetry.space_group_name_H-M   'P 1'
#
loop_
_entity.id
_entity.type
_entity.pdbx_description
1 polymer ?
#
loop_
_entity_poly.entity_id
_entity_poly.type
_entity_poly.pdbx_seq_one_letter_code
_entity_poly.pdbx_strand_id
1 'polypeptide(L)'
;MRIKTIVIIVITILLTIVLMQNTGRVNFDFLWATFWMSKLVMLFFVAAISFVLGVLVGRPKRVKRLGGDYTDPNLDKGNPNTLSDEDKEYIN
;
A
#
# COMPACT_ATOMS: atom_id res chain seq x y z
N MET A 1 -10.27 -35.46 0.37
CA MET A 1 -9.75 -34.08 0.42
C MET A 1 -8.24 -34.13 0.64
N ARG A 2 -7.48 -33.20 0.06
CA ARG A 2 -6.03 -33.12 0.32
C ARG A 2 -5.81 -32.71 1.77
N ILE A 3 -4.74 -33.21 2.41
CA ILE A 3 -4.40 -32.89 3.81
C ILE A 3 -4.43 -31.38 4.08
N LYS A 4 -3.96 -30.58 3.11
CA LYS A 4 -3.96 -29.11 3.15
C LYS A 4 -5.37 -28.54 3.33
N THR A 5 -6.37 -29.08 2.65
CA THR A 5 -7.76 -28.62 2.76
C THR A 5 -8.34 -28.91 4.14
N ILE A 6 -8.10 -30.11 4.67
CA ILE A 6 -8.56 -30.50 6.01
C ILE A 6 -7.93 -29.58 7.06
N VAL A 7 -6.62 -29.34 6.96
CA VAL A 7 -5.90 -28.43 7.87
C VAL A 7 -6.47 -27.01 7.80
N ILE A 8 -6.71 -26.47 6.59
CA ILE A 8 -7.31 -25.13 6.43
C ILE A 8 -8.70 -25.06 7.07
N ILE A 9 -9.54 -26.10 6.88
CA ILE A 9 -10.88 -26.15 7.46
C ILE A 9 -10.81 -26.16 8.99
N VAL A 10 -9.97 -27.03 9.57
CA VAL A 10 -9.80 -27.11 11.03
C VAL A 10 -9.33 -25.77 11.60
N ILE A 11 -8.32 -25.14 10.98
CA ILE A 11 -7.83 -23.82 11.41
C ILE A 11 -8.95 -22.78 11.33
N THR A 12 -9.73 -22.77 10.25
CA THR A 12 -10.83 -21.81 10.07
C THR A 12 -11.91 -21.98 11.15
N ILE A 13 -12.28 -23.22 11.48
CA ILE A 13 -13.26 -23.50 12.53
C ILE A 13 -12.72 -23.03 13.89
N LEU A 14 -11.48 -23.39 14.23
CA LEU A 14 -10.85 -22.98 15.49
C LEU A 14 -10.75 -21.45 15.59
N LEU A 15 -10.32 -20.78 14.52
CA LEU A 15 -10.26 -19.33 14.46
C LEU A 15 -11.63 -18.71 14.70
N THR A 16 -12.67 -19.25 14.06
CA THR A 16 -14.06 -18.77 14.23
C THR A 16 -14.51 -18.89 15.68
N ILE A 17 -14.22 -20.01 16.35
CA ILE A 17 -14.53 -20.23 17.77
C ILE A 17 -13.82 -19.20 18.65
N VAL A 18 -12.52 -18.99 18.44
CA VAL A 18 -11.73 -18.00 19.20
C VAL A 18 -12.32 -16.60 19.02
N LEU A 19 -12.69 -16.23 17.80
CA LEU A 19 -13.33 -14.95 17.52
C LEU A 19 -14.67 -14.84 18.26
N MET A 20 -15.54 -15.84 18.20
CA MET A 20 -16.83 -15.82 18.91
C MET A 20 -16.66 -15.69 20.43
N GLN A 21 -15.66 -16.37 21.02
CA GLN A 21 -15.35 -16.31 22.44
C GLN A 21 -14.82 -14.95 22.89
N ASN A 22 -14.15 -14.20 22.01
CA ASN A 22 -13.51 -12.92 22.32
C ASN A 22 -14.35 -11.70 21.91
N THR A 23 -15.68 -11.84 21.86
CA THR A 23 -16.64 -10.77 21.52
C THR A 23 -16.94 -9.79 22.68
N GLY A 24 -16.02 -9.69 23.66
CA GLY A 24 -16.17 -8.79 24.80
C GLY A 24 -16.44 -7.35 24.39
N ARG A 25 -17.27 -6.64 25.15
CA ARG A 25 -17.69 -5.26 24.86
C ARG A 25 -16.59 -4.27 25.25
N VAL A 26 -16.41 -3.24 24.43
CA VAL A 26 -15.60 -2.04 24.69
C VAL A 26 -16.52 -0.85 24.53
N ASN A 27 -16.54 0.02 25.54
CA ASN A 27 -17.25 1.28 25.47
C ASN A 27 -16.34 2.33 24.83
N PHE A 28 -16.90 3.06 23.87
CA PHE A 28 -16.26 4.19 23.22
C PHE A 28 -17.10 5.43 23.49
N ASP A 29 -16.47 6.39 24.17
CA ASP A 29 -17.02 7.72 24.35
C ASP A 29 -16.41 8.63 23.29
N PHE A 30 -17.26 9.15 22.40
CA PHE A 30 -16.85 10.12 21.40
C PHE A 30 -17.69 11.39 21.53
N LEU A 31 -17.04 12.44 22.04
CA LEU A 31 -17.66 13.72 22.38
C LEU A 31 -18.82 13.54 23.37
N TRP A 32 -20.05 13.42 22.86
CA TRP A 32 -21.30 13.33 23.62
C TRP A 32 -22.03 12.00 23.43
N ALA A 33 -21.47 11.07 22.65
CA ALA A 33 -22.08 9.79 22.33
C ALA A 33 -21.24 8.63 22.88
N THR A 34 -21.90 7.71 23.58
CA THR A 34 -21.32 6.44 24.01
C THR A 34 -21.86 5.33 23.12
N PHE A 35 -20.96 4.61 22.46
CA PHE A 35 -21.31 3.41 21.70
C PHE A 35 -20.46 2.23 22.15
N TRP A 36 -21.03 1.04 22.02
CA TRP A 36 -20.36 -0.20 22.38
C TRP A 36 -19.99 -0.96 21.12
N MET A 37 -18.80 -1.53 21.12
CA MET A 37 -18.30 -2.36 20.03
C MET A 37 -17.52 -3.54 20.60
N SER A 38 -17.41 -4.64 19.86
CA SER A 38 -16.59 -5.76 20.34
C SER A 38 -15.10 -5.42 20.28
N LYS A 39 -14.31 -5.96 21.22
CA LYS A 39 -12.84 -5.84 21.25
C LYS A 39 -12.21 -6.21 19.92
N LEU A 40 -12.75 -7.21 19.24
CA LEU A 40 -12.25 -7.69 17.95
C LEU A 40 -12.44 -6.66 16.84
N VAL A 41 -13.62 -6.06 16.75
CA VAL A 41 -13.89 -5.05 15.72
C VAL A 41 -13.02 -3.82 15.99
N MET A 42 -12.87 -3.41 17.25
CA MET A 42 -11.95 -2.35 17.66
C MET A 42 -10.50 -2.62 17.21
N LEU A 43 -9.98 -3.82 17.52
CA LEU A 43 -8.62 -4.21 17.14
C LEU A 43 -8.44 -4.22 15.62
N PHE A 44 -9.43 -4.72 14.88
CA PHE A 44 -9.42 -4.74 13.43
C PHE A 44 -9.36 -3.32 12.84
N PHE A 45 -10.16 -2.38 13.33
CA PHE A 45 -10.10 -0.99 12.88
C PHE A 45 -8.75 -0.33 13.15
N VAL A 46 -8.20 -0.53 14.36
CA VAL A 46 -6.87 0.01 14.71
C VAL A 46 -5.79 -0.57 13.80
N ALA A 47 -5.82 -1.87 13.55
CA ALA A 47 -4.89 -2.55 12.64
C ALA A 47 -5.03 -2.03 11.19
N ALA A 48 -6.26 -1.88 10.69
CA ALA A 48 -6.50 -1.37 9.35
C ALA A 48 -6.02 0.09 9.18
N ILE A 49 -6.34 0.97 10.13
CA ILE A 49 -5.92 2.38 10.09
C ILE A 49 -4.40 2.49 10.15
N SER A 50 -3.76 1.79 11.10
CA SER A 50 -2.30 1.80 11.25
C SER A 50 -1.59 1.23 10.03
N PHE A 51 -2.14 0.17 9.40
CA PHE A 51 -1.63 -0.37 8.16
C PHE A 51 -1.70 0.64 7.01
N VAL A 52 -2.85 1.29 6.81
CA VAL A 52 -3.02 2.30 5.75
C VAL A 52 -2.07 3.48 5.96
N LEU A 53 -1.96 3.99 7.19
CA LEU A 53 -1.01 5.05 7.53
C LEU A 53 0.43 4.61 7.31
N GLY A 54 0.78 3.40 7.73
CA GLY A 54 2.10 2.81 7.52
C GLY A 54 2.47 2.68 6.05
N VAL A 55 1.53 2.25 5.21
CA VAL A 55 1.72 2.19 3.75
C VAL A 55 1.87 3.59 3.15
N LEU A 56 1.06 4.56 3.58
CA LEU A 56 1.11 5.92 3.05
C LEU A 56 2.44 6.63 3.41
N VAL A 57 2.89 6.48 4.65
CA VAL A 57 4.15 7.04 5.15
C VAL A 57 5.35 6.29 4.57
N GLY A 58 5.27 4.96 4.51
CA GLY A 58 6.34 4.10 4.03
C GLY A 58 6.50 4.07 2.51
N ARG A 59 5.56 4.64 1.74
CA ARG A 59 5.62 4.67 0.28
C ARG A 59 6.85 5.50 -0.15
N PRO A 60 7.88 4.87 -0.77
CA PRO A 60 9.04 5.61 -1.22
C PRO A 60 8.60 6.65 -2.24
N LYS A 61 8.78 7.94 -1.93
CA LYS A 61 8.58 8.99 -2.93
C LYS A 61 9.63 8.74 -4.01
N ARG A 62 9.19 8.65 -5.28
CA ARG A 62 10.14 8.70 -6.40
C ARG A 62 10.95 9.96 -6.21
N VAL A 63 12.25 9.80 -5.98
CA VAL A 63 13.19 10.91 -5.98
C VAL A 63 13.00 11.63 -7.31
N LYS A 64 12.44 12.85 -7.25
CA LYS A 64 12.55 13.78 -8.38
C LYS A 64 14.04 13.98 -8.55
N ARG A 65 14.62 13.38 -9.59
CA ARG A 65 15.99 13.70 -9.96
C ARG A 65 16.00 15.21 -10.20
N LEU A 66 16.73 15.97 -9.39
CA LEU A 66 16.94 17.40 -9.58
C LEU A 66 17.93 17.65 -10.73
N GLY A 67 17.81 16.89 -11.81
CA GLY A 67 18.52 17.08 -13.08
C GLY A 67 17.48 17.45 -14.11
N GLY A 68 17.61 18.65 -14.68
CA GLY A 68 16.61 19.34 -15.47
C GLY A 68 15.92 18.47 -16.51
N ASP A 69 14.59 18.43 -16.44
CA ASP A 69 13.73 17.93 -17.50
C ASP A 69 13.66 19.01 -18.59
N TYR A 70 14.74 19.15 -19.36
CA TYR A 70 14.65 19.74 -20.68
C TYR A 70 14.12 18.64 -21.61
N THR A 71 12.81 18.43 -21.58
CA THR A 71 12.17 17.66 -22.65
C THR A 71 12.17 18.57 -23.88
N ASP A 72 13.16 18.40 -24.76
CA ASP A 72 13.13 19.04 -26.09
C ASP A 72 11.91 18.48 -26.85
N PRO A 73 10.90 19.31 -27.18
CA PRO A 73 9.70 18.83 -27.85
C PRO A 73 9.94 18.37 -29.29
N ASN A 74 11.15 18.54 -29.84
CA ASN A 74 11.50 18.14 -31.21
C ASN A 74 12.24 16.80 -31.33
N LEU A 75 12.36 16.01 -30.27
CA LEU A 75 12.89 14.64 -30.37
C LEU A 75 11.83 13.69 -30.94
N ASP A 76 11.60 13.84 -32.24
CA ASP A 76 10.91 12.88 -33.09
C ASP A 76 11.62 11.53 -32.98
N LYS A 77 10.96 10.53 -32.37
CA LYS A 77 11.49 9.19 -32.09
C LYS A 77 11.82 8.35 -33.34
N GLY A 78 11.88 8.96 -34.52
CA GLY A 78 12.12 8.31 -35.80
C GLY A 78 13.32 8.84 -36.59
N ASN A 79 14.03 9.87 -36.12
CA ASN A 79 15.18 10.42 -36.84
C ASN A 79 16.51 9.94 -36.23
N PRO A 80 17.40 9.27 -36.99
CA PRO A 80 18.71 8.82 -36.49
C PRO A 80 19.66 9.98 -36.12
N ASN A 81 19.29 11.23 -36.42
CA ASN A 81 20.11 12.41 -36.18
C ASN A 81 19.74 13.08 -34.85
N THR A 82 20.08 12.43 -33.74
CA THR A 82 19.85 12.94 -32.37
C THR A 82 21.02 13.79 -31.84
N LEU A 83 22.06 14.00 -32.65
CA LEU A 83 23.24 14.78 -32.29
C LEU A 83 23.08 16.22 -32.76
N SER A 84 23.48 17.16 -31.90
CA SER A 84 23.54 18.57 -32.27
C SER A 84 24.61 18.80 -33.35
N ASP A 85 24.52 19.89 -34.11
CA ASP A 85 25.49 20.18 -35.16
C ASP A 85 26.90 20.42 -34.60
N GLU A 86 26.99 20.92 -33.38
CA GLU A 86 28.25 21.03 -32.62
C GLU A 86 28.84 19.64 -32.31
N ASP A 87 28.02 18.68 -31.86
CA ASP A 87 28.48 17.32 -31.53
C ASP A 87 29.00 16.53 -32.75
N LYS A 88 28.48 16.84 -33.96
CA LYS A 88 28.90 16.16 -35.19
C LYS A 88 30.33 16.53 -35.60
N GLU A 89 30.76 17.76 -35.30
CA GLU A 89 32.11 18.23 -35.59
C GLU A 89 33.17 17.49 -34.77
N TYR A 90 32.81 16.97 -33.60
CA TYR A 90 33.72 16.19 -32.75
C TYR A 90 33.94 14.74 -33.19
N ILE A 91 33.07 14.20 -34.06
CA ILE A 91 33.14 12.80 -34.54
C ILE A 91 33.91 12.70 -35.87
N ASN A 92 34.06 13.82 -36.60
CA ASN A 92 34.76 13.89 -37.88
C ASN A 92 36.22 14.33 -37.73
#